data_AF-A0AAN7UAN4-F1
#
_entry.id   AF-A0AAN7UAN4-F1
#
_cell.length_a   1.000
_cell.length_b   1.000
_cell.length_c   1.000
_cell.angle_alpha   90.00
_cell.angle_beta   90.00
_cell.angle_gamma   90.00
#
_symmetry.space_group_name_H-M   'P 1'
#
loop_
_entity.id
_entity.type
_entity.pdbx_description
1 polymer ?
#
loop_
_entity_poly.entity_id
_entity_poly.type
_entity_poly.pdbx_seq_one_letter_code
_entity_poly.pdbx_strand_id
1 'polypeptide(L)'
;MKFLAVLCIIFFTIAFAHANHYGCYNNSPCGAGRICHTSKGSCNCIEISRCFDVTLDSSKKSDWDFNGTHYAQYDVTIKNNNLITDISNLFIGVNSNIAAKDYHQMWNIRRLETGELTLPYYQPAIERNTTFNFGFILTGNNEPNLAIYAVTY
;
A
#
# COMPACT_ATOMS: atom_id res chain seq x y z
N MET A 1 2.84 -21.82 38.93
CA MET A 1 1.90 -20.88 38.29
C MET A 1 2.58 -19.65 37.65
N LYS A 2 3.71 -19.16 38.16
CA LYS A 2 4.44 -18.01 37.55
C LYS A 2 5.11 -18.31 36.20
N PHE A 3 5.60 -19.54 35.99
CA PHE A 3 6.25 -19.95 34.74
C PHE A 3 5.31 -20.03 33.52
N LEU A 4 4.02 -20.35 33.74
CA LEU A 4 3.04 -20.45 32.66
C LEU A 4 2.71 -19.06 32.08
N ALA A 5 2.62 -18.04 32.94
CA ALA A 5 2.34 -16.68 32.53
C ALA A 5 3.47 -16.06 31.68
N VAL A 6 4.72 -16.36 32.01
CA VAL A 6 5.89 -15.89 31.23
C VAL A 6 5.93 -16.55 29.85
N LEU A 7 5.60 -17.85 29.75
CA LEU A 7 5.53 -18.55 28.48
C LEU A 7 4.42 -17.98 27.57
N CYS A 8 3.25 -17.66 28.12
CA CYS A 8 2.15 -17.04 27.37
C CYS A 8 2.51 -15.64 26.87
N ILE A 9 3.24 -14.84 27.63
CA ILE A 9 3.71 -13.52 27.19
C ILE A 9 4.73 -13.66 26.04
N ILE A 10 5.63 -14.65 26.11
CA ILE A 10 6.59 -14.93 25.03
C ILE A 10 5.87 -15.39 23.75
N PHE A 11 4.89 -16.29 23.84
CA PHE A 11 4.08 -16.71 22.68
C PHE A 11 3.24 -15.56 22.10
N PHE A 12 2.70 -14.65 22.93
CA PHE A 12 2.01 -13.45 22.44
C PHE A 12 2.97 -12.48 21.75
N THR A 13 4.23 -12.37 22.17
CA THR A 13 5.21 -11.51 21.46
C THR A 13 5.68 -12.08 20.12
N ILE A 14 5.76 -13.41 19.99
CA ILE A 14 6.17 -14.06 18.73
C ILE A 14 5.03 -14.03 17.69
N ALA A 15 3.77 -13.93 18.13
CA ALA A 15 2.62 -13.78 17.22
C ALA A 15 2.62 -12.44 16.46
N PHE A 16 3.36 -11.42 16.93
CA PHE A 16 3.55 -10.15 16.21
C PHE A 16 4.83 -10.09 15.37
N ALA A 17 5.63 -11.17 15.36
CA ALA A 17 6.92 -11.23 14.69
C ALA A 17 6.92 -12.13 13.44
N HIS A 18 5.80 -12.21 12.73
CA HIS A 18 5.82 -12.54 11.31
C HIS A 18 5.41 -11.30 10.52
N ALA A 19 6.44 -10.61 10.03
CA ALA A 19 6.36 -9.69 8.92
C ALA A 19 5.73 -10.41 7.73
N ASN A 20 4.47 -10.14 7.43
CA ASN A 20 3.86 -10.59 6.19
C ASN A 20 4.05 -9.49 5.16
N HIS A 21 5.21 -9.59 4.51
CA HIS A 21 5.30 -9.33 3.08
C HIS A 21 4.01 -9.86 2.43
N TYR A 22 3.27 -8.97 1.79
CA TYR A 22 1.92 -9.24 1.28
C TYR A 22 1.93 -10.50 0.38
N GLY A 23 1.17 -11.53 0.74
CA GLY A 23 1.25 -12.84 0.10
C GLY A 23 0.19 -13.82 0.57
N CYS A 24 -0.37 -14.62 -0.33
CA CYS A 24 -1.46 -15.57 -0.01
C CYS A 24 -0.99 -16.95 0.43
N TYR A 25 0.20 -17.39 -0.02
CA TYR A 25 0.72 -18.73 0.25
C TYR A 25 2.11 -18.62 0.85
N ASN A 26 2.28 -19.02 2.12
CA ASN A 26 3.55 -18.90 2.85
C ASN A 26 4.15 -17.49 2.76
N ASN A 27 3.30 -16.45 2.77
CA ASN A 27 3.67 -15.04 2.57
C ASN A 27 4.45 -14.77 1.27
N SER A 28 4.30 -15.63 0.27
CA SER A 28 4.86 -15.42 -1.05
C SER A 28 3.93 -14.52 -1.87
N PRO A 29 4.46 -13.48 -2.53
CA PRO A 29 3.68 -12.61 -3.41
C PRO A 29 3.17 -13.40 -4.62
N CYS A 30 2.05 -12.97 -5.19
CA CYS A 30 1.32 -13.68 -6.25
C CYS A 30 2.00 -13.76 -7.62
N GLY A 31 3.23 -13.25 -7.76
CA GLY A 31 3.96 -13.18 -9.02
C GLY A 31 3.50 -12.03 -9.93
N ALA A 32 4.18 -11.87 -11.06
CA ALA A 32 3.90 -10.78 -12.01
C ALA A 32 2.48 -10.89 -12.60
N GLY A 33 1.81 -9.74 -12.74
CA GLY A 33 0.46 -9.64 -13.30
C GLY A 33 -0.68 -9.95 -12.33
N ARG A 34 -0.36 -10.36 -11.09
CA ARG A 34 -1.34 -10.79 -10.09
C ARG A 34 -1.18 -10.01 -8.78
N ILE A 35 -2.28 -9.92 -8.03
CA ILE A 35 -2.33 -9.27 -6.72
C ILE A 35 -2.75 -10.27 -5.63
N CYS A 36 -2.34 -10.01 -4.40
CA CYS A 36 -2.83 -10.75 -3.24
C CYS A 36 -4.15 -10.12 -2.77
N HIS A 37 -5.25 -10.84 -2.95
CA HIS A 37 -6.58 -10.38 -2.59
C HIS A 37 -7.11 -11.18 -1.39
N THR A 38 -7.21 -10.53 -0.24
CA THR A 38 -7.67 -11.16 1.01
C THR A 38 -9.07 -10.69 1.36
N SER A 39 -10.01 -11.63 1.50
CA SER A 39 -11.38 -11.35 1.95
C SER A 39 -11.86 -12.46 2.86
N LYS A 40 -12.49 -12.09 4.00
CA LYS A 40 -13.03 -13.04 4.99
C LYS A 40 -12.00 -14.07 5.47
N GLY A 41 -10.75 -13.65 5.62
CA GLY A 41 -9.63 -14.50 6.03
C GLY A 41 -9.10 -15.47 4.95
N SER A 42 -9.68 -15.46 3.75
CA SER A 42 -9.17 -16.22 2.59
C SER A 42 -8.35 -15.31 1.68
N CYS A 43 -7.10 -15.68 1.41
CA CYS A 43 -6.24 -14.96 0.47
C CYS A 43 -6.16 -15.73 -0.85
N ASN A 44 -6.42 -15.03 -1.95
CA ASN A 44 -6.32 -15.58 -3.30
C ASN A 44 -5.48 -14.67 -4.19
N CYS A 45 -4.68 -15.28 -5.07
CA CYS A 45 -3.97 -14.57 -6.11
C CYS A 45 -4.89 -14.35 -7.31
N ILE A 46 -5.28 -13.10 -7.58
CA ILE A 46 -6.12 -12.75 -8.72
C ILE A 46 -5.34 -11.94 -9.75
N GLU A 47 -5.70 -12.07 -11.02
CA GLU A 47 -5.17 -11.21 -12.08
C GLU A 47 -5.51 -9.75 -11.81
N ILE A 48 -4.57 -8.83 -12.08
CA ILE A 48 -4.80 -7.37 -11.95
C ILE A 48 -6.04 -6.95 -12.75
N SER A 49 -6.24 -7.55 -13.93
CA SER A 49 -7.39 -7.30 -14.81
C SER A 49 -8.73 -7.72 -14.22
N ARG A 50 -8.74 -8.48 -13.11
CA ARG A 50 -9.95 -8.90 -12.40
C ARG A 50 -10.17 -8.16 -11.09
N CYS A 51 -9.26 -7.26 -10.71
CA CYS A 51 -9.40 -6.44 -9.52
C CYS A 51 -10.13 -5.14 -9.87
N PHE A 52 -11.44 -5.10 -9.64
CA PHE A 52 -12.26 -3.90 -9.84
C PHE A 52 -12.64 -3.20 -8.53
N ASP A 53 -12.45 -3.89 -7.41
CA ASP A 53 -12.88 -3.45 -6.08
C ASP A 53 -12.03 -2.29 -5.54
N VAL A 54 -10.84 -2.06 -6.10
CA VAL A 54 -9.98 -0.91 -5.80
C VAL A 54 -9.45 -0.32 -7.09
N THR A 55 -9.50 1.01 -7.22
CA THR A 55 -8.85 1.74 -8.31
C THR A 55 -7.87 2.77 -7.76
N LEU A 56 -6.80 3.01 -8.52
CA LEU A 56 -5.82 4.06 -8.28
C LEU A 56 -5.88 5.04 -9.45
N ASP A 57 -6.22 6.28 -9.17
CA ASP A 57 -6.28 7.35 -10.17
C ASP A 57 -5.25 8.41 -9.83
N SER A 58 -4.22 8.55 -10.68
CA SER A 58 -3.13 9.53 -10.49
C SER A 58 -3.34 10.76 -11.36
N SER A 59 -3.19 11.95 -10.78
CA SER A 59 -3.31 13.22 -11.51
C SER A 59 -2.13 14.15 -11.19
N LYS A 60 -1.49 14.69 -12.23
CA LYS A 60 -0.47 15.74 -12.06
C LYS A 60 -1.17 17.02 -11.62
N LYS A 61 -0.72 17.63 -10.52
CA LYS A 61 -1.27 18.88 -9.98
C LYS A 61 -0.45 20.10 -10.39
N SER A 62 0.86 19.98 -10.38
CA SER A 62 1.78 21.04 -10.74
C SER A 62 3.13 20.45 -11.11
N ASP A 63 3.94 21.23 -11.81
CA ASP A 63 5.33 20.95 -12.11
C ASP A 63 6.14 22.25 -12.14
N TRP A 64 7.42 22.15 -11.80
CA TRP A 64 8.32 23.30 -11.73
C TRP A 64 9.78 22.89 -11.87
N ASP A 65 10.62 23.83 -12.31
CA ASP A 65 12.06 23.68 -12.31
C ASP A 65 12.67 24.43 -11.12
N PHE A 66 13.57 23.77 -10.40
CA PHE A 66 14.31 24.38 -9.30
C PHE A 66 15.77 23.91 -9.33
N ASN A 67 16.70 24.86 -9.39
CA ASN A 67 18.15 24.61 -9.46
C ASN A 67 18.55 23.58 -10.54
N GLY A 68 17.96 23.70 -11.74
CA GLY A 68 18.25 22.80 -12.86
C GLY A 68 17.64 21.39 -12.73
N THR A 69 16.77 21.17 -11.75
CA THR A 69 16.05 19.92 -11.54
C THR A 69 14.55 20.14 -11.74
N HIS A 70 13.91 19.29 -12.55
CA HIS A 70 12.47 19.29 -12.75
C HIS A 70 11.77 18.52 -11.63
N TYR A 71 10.64 19.03 -11.16
CA TYR A 71 9.79 18.41 -10.16
C TYR A 71 8.34 18.39 -10.63
N ALA A 72 7.60 17.35 -10.27
CA ALA A 72 6.17 17.25 -10.55
C ALA A 72 5.41 16.72 -9.33
N GLN A 73 4.35 17.44 -8.93
CA GLN A 73 3.44 17.04 -7.86
C GLN A 73 2.30 16.20 -8.42
N TYR A 74 2.02 15.09 -7.75
CA TYR A 74 0.91 14.21 -8.07
C TYR A 74 0.00 14.02 -6.86
N ASP A 75 -1.31 14.06 -7.13
CA ASP A 75 -2.32 13.53 -6.20
C ASP A 75 -2.83 12.20 -6.75
N VAL A 76 -3.00 11.25 -5.85
CA VAL A 76 -3.51 9.91 -6.14
C VAL A 76 -4.76 9.66 -5.30
N THR A 77 -5.83 9.29 -5.99
CA THR A 77 -7.09 8.86 -5.39
C THR A 77 -7.11 7.35 -5.35
N ILE A 78 -7.23 6.79 -4.15
CA ILE A 78 -7.57 5.39 -3.93
C ILE A 78 -9.07 5.32 -3.76
N LYS A 79 -9.76 4.57 -4.61
CA LYS A 79 -11.21 4.39 -4.50
C LYS A 79 -11.51 2.97 -4.08
N ASN A 80 -12.23 2.80 -2.97
CA ASN A 80 -12.83 1.53 -2.60
C ASN A 80 -14.16 1.39 -3.36
N ASN A 81 -14.16 0.64 -4.46
CA ASN A 81 -15.36 0.38 -5.24
C ASN A 81 -16.21 -0.77 -4.65
N ASN A 82 -15.71 -1.45 -3.62
CA ASN A 82 -16.49 -2.47 -2.93
C ASN A 82 -17.66 -1.82 -2.17
N LEU A 83 -18.86 -2.37 -2.35
CA LEU A 83 -20.10 -1.84 -1.76
C LEU A 83 -20.35 -2.35 -0.33
N ILE A 84 -19.61 -3.36 0.11
CA ILE A 84 -19.96 -4.16 1.29
C ILE A 84 -18.84 -4.09 2.34
N THR A 85 -17.57 -4.06 1.92
CA THR A 85 -16.43 -4.18 2.82
C THR A 85 -15.43 -3.03 2.70
N ASP A 86 -14.93 -2.60 3.84
CA ASP A 86 -13.86 -1.61 3.94
C ASP A 86 -12.52 -2.24 3.54
N ILE A 87 -11.58 -1.44 3.05
CA ILE A 87 -10.20 -1.88 2.82
C ILE A 87 -9.43 -1.66 4.12
N SER A 88 -9.13 -2.73 4.83
CA SER A 88 -8.37 -2.70 6.09
C SER A 88 -6.86 -2.64 5.89
N ASN A 89 -6.36 -3.10 4.73
CA ASN A 89 -4.95 -2.97 4.38
C ASN A 89 -4.74 -2.90 2.87
N LEU A 90 -3.75 -2.13 2.44
CA LEU A 90 -3.41 -1.93 1.04
C LEU A 90 -1.90 -1.77 0.89
N PHE A 91 -1.34 -2.46 -0.09
CA PHE A 91 0.06 -2.34 -0.48
C PHE A 91 0.14 -1.96 -1.96
N ILE A 92 0.79 -0.84 -2.22
CA ILE A 92 0.96 -0.27 -3.56
C ILE A 92 2.45 -0.34 -3.91
N GLY A 93 2.75 -1.08 -4.96
CA GLY A 93 4.04 -1.10 -5.60
C GLY A 93 4.36 0.21 -6.30
N VAL A 94 5.62 0.58 -6.22
CA VAL A 94 6.13 1.83 -6.78
C VAL A 94 7.35 1.51 -7.62
N ASN A 95 7.35 1.96 -8.89
CA ASN A 95 8.56 1.87 -9.71
C ASN A 95 9.69 2.72 -9.09
N SER A 96 10.95 2.30 -9.26
CA SER A 96 12.16 3.05 -8.87
C SER A 96 12.21 4.51 -9.35
N ASN A 97 11.39 4.88 -10.35
CA ASN A 97 11.23 6.25 -10.83
C ASN A 97 10.56 7.20 -9.84
N ILE A 98 9.83 6.70 -8.84
CA ILE A 98 9.42 7.52 -7.71
C ILE A 98 10.64 7.73 -6.83
N ALA A 99 11.40 8.75 -7.20
CA ALA A 99 12.52 9.28 -6.43
C ALA A 99 12.04 10.01 -5.17
N ALA A 100 10.99 9.53 -4.50
CA ALA A 100 10.68 9.89 -3.12
C ALA A 100 11.70 9.21 -2.20
N LYS A 101 13.00 9.46 -2.44
CA LYS A 101 14.09 9.03 -1.56
C LYS A 101 13.96 9.71 -0.19
N ASP A 102 13.36 10.89 -0.16
CA ASP A 102 13.04 11.59 1.08
C ASP A 102 11.57 11.39 1.46
N TYR A 103 11.36 10.80 2.64
CA TYR A 103 10.05 10.64 3.28
C TYR A 103 9.24 11.95 3.37
N HIS A 104 9.90 13.10 3.21
CA HIS A 104 9.30 14.44 3.27
C HIS A 104 8.54 14.86 2.00
N GLN A 105 8.68 14.13 0.89
CA GLN A 105 8.01 14.46 -0.38
C GLN A 105 6.72 13.65 -0.61
N MET A 106 6.18 13.03 0.44
CA MET A 106 4.91 12.29 0.39
C MET A 106 4.04 12.73 1.56
N TRP A 107 2.73 12.76 1.36
CA TRP A 107 1.76 13.04 2.42
C TRP A 107 0.60 12.06 2.35
N ASN A 108 -0.05 11.86 3.49
CA ASN A 108 -1.17 10.94 3.66
C ASN A 108 -0.91 9.48 3.26
N ILE A 109 0.34 9.06 3.12
CA ILE A 109 0.69 7.66 2.84
C ILE A 109 1.97 7.30 3.57
N ARG A 110 2.15 6.01 3.89
CA ARG A 110 3.37 5.50 4.50
C ARG A 110 4.16 4.69 3.48
N ARG A 111 5.47 4.93 3.40
CA ARG A 111 6.40 4.08 2.66
C ARG A 111 7.08 3.08 3.60
N LEU A 112 7.06 1.81 3.24
CA LEU A 112 7.73 0.73 3.97
C LEU A 112 9.23 0.70 3.63
N GLU A 113 10.03 0.07 4.47
CA GLU A 113 11.48 -0.12 4.22
C GLU A 113 11.74 -0.89 2.92
N THR A 114 10.81 -1.77 2.55
CA THR A 114 10.80 -2.54 1.30
C THR A 114 10.46 -1.69 0.07
N GLY A 115 9.99 -0.45 0.26
CA GLY A 115 9.79 0.55 -0.78
C GLY A 115 8.34 0.75 -1.22
N GLU A 116 7.43 -0.18 -0.88
CA GLU A 116 5.99 -0.09 -1.17
C GLU A 116 5.30 0.96 -0.31
N LEU A 117 4.14 1.42 -0.78
CA LEU A 117 3.26 2.33 -0.06
C LEU A 117 2.13 1.56 0.62
N THR A 118 1.70 2.07 1.76
CA THR A 118 0.58 1.53 2.53
C THR A 118 -0.11 2.65 3.32
N LEU A 119 -1.29 2.35 3.87
CA LEU A 119 -2.05 3.31 4.66
C LEU A 119 -1.23 3.83 5.87
N PRO A 120 -1.35 5.12 6.21
CA PRO A 120 -0.70 5.67 7.39
C PRO A 120 -1.35 5.11 8.67
N TYR A 121 -0.62 5.09 9.79
CA TYR A 121 -1.09 4.51 11.05
C TYR A 121 -2.39 5.12 11.59
N TYR A 122 -2.67 6.39 11.25
CA TYR A 122 -3.90 7.07 11.67
C TYR A 122 -5.11 6.75 10.78
N GLN A 123 -4.90 6.11 9.62
CA GLN A 123 -5.96 5.68 8.72
C GLN A 123 -6.08 4.15 8.79
N PRO A 124 -6.92 3.59 9.67
CA PRO A 124 -7.00 2.14 9.87
C PRO A 124 -7.68 1.41 8.71
N ALA A 125 -8.51 2.10 7.91
CA ALA A 125 -9.20 1.52 6.76
C ALA A 125 -9.65 2.59 5.76
N ILE A 126 -9.94 2.21 4.52
CA ILE A 126 -10.73 3.01 3.57
C ILE A 126 -12.15 2.44 3.55
N GLU A 127 -13.13 3.21 4.02
CA GLU A 127 -14.52 2.77 4.09
C GLU A 127 -15.08 2.38 2.72
N ARG A 128 -16.00 1.41 2.69
CA ARG A 128 -16.72 0.99 1.48
C ARG A 128 -17.30 2.17 0.71
N ASN A 129 -17.16 2.14 -0.62
CA ASN A 129 -17.65 3.18 -1.52
C ASN A 129 -17.12 4.61 -1.21
N THR A 130 -15.98 4.73 -0.52
CA THR A 130 -15.31 6.01 -0.28
C THR A 130 -13.97 6.09 -0.99
N THR A 131 -13.34 7.25 -0.90
CA THR A 131 -12.02 7.51 -1.44
C THR A 131 -11.04 7.93 -0.35
N PHE A 132 -9.77 7.64 -0.59
CA PHE A 132 -8.66 8.11 0.20
C PHE A 132 -7.62 8.76 -0.70
N ASN A 133 -7.17 9.95 -0.35
CA ASN A 133 -6.27 10.73 -1.19
C ASN A 133 -4.90 10.85 -0.53
N PHE A 134 -3.87 10.58 -1.31
CA PHE A 134 -2.49 10.86 -0.95
C PHE A 134 -1.79 11.58 -2.08
N GLY A 135 -0.57 12.03 -1.85
CA GLY A 135 0.22 12.59 -2.92
C GLY A 135 1.69 12.60 -2.63
N PHE A 136 2.45 12.95 -3.66
CA PHE A 136 3.89 12.97 -3.63
C PHE A 136 4.48 13.90 -4.69
N ILE A 137 5.77 14.18 -4.56
CA ILE A 137 6.56 14.89 -5.55
C ILE A 137 7.52 13.91 -6.22
N LEU A 138 7.58 13.97 -7.55
CA LEU A 138 8.55 13.27 -8.37
C LEU A 138 9.66 14.22 -8.79
N THR A 139 10.86 13.68 -8.90
CA THR A 139 12.00 14.37 -9.51
C THR A 139 12.22 13.84 -10.92
N GLY A 140 12.44 14.74 -11.88
CA GLY A 140 12.58 14.44 -13.30
C GLY A 140 11.24 14.37 -14.05
N ASN A 141 11.32 14.01 -15.33
CA ASN A 141 10.17 14.05 -16.27
C ASN A 141 9.36 12.74 -16.32
N ASN A 142 9.59 11.82 -15.38
CA ASN A 142 8.92 10.52 -15.39
C ASN A 142 7.51 10.62 -14.79
N GLU A 143 6.57 9.88 -15.37
CA GLU A 143 5.24 9.70 -14.77
C GLU A 143 5.28 8.62 -13.66
N PRO A 144 4.41 8.73 -12.64
CA PRO A 144 4.29 7.70 -11.62
C PRO A 144 3.75 6.42 -12.23
N ASN A 145 4.36 5.30 -11.87
CA ASN A 145 3.85 3.97 -12.16
C ASN A 145 3.56 3.27 -10.84
N LEU A 146 2.28 3.24 -10.50
CA LEU A 146 1.73 2.64 -9.28
C LEU A 146 0.97 1.37 -9.65
N ALA A 147 1.18 0.32 -8.87
CA ALA A 147 0.46 -0.94 -9.04
C ALA A 147 -0.05 -1.43 -7.69
N ILE A 148 -1.28 -1.91 -7.62
CA ILE A 148 -1.76 -2.59 -6.42
C ILE A 148 -1.05 -3.94 -6.34
N TYR A 149 -0.38 -4.22 -5.23
CA TYR A 149 0.25 -5.52 -4.99
C TYR A 149 -0.60 -6.39 -4.09
N ALA A 150 -1.28 -5.79 -3.11
CA ALA A 150 -2.19 -6.50 -2.25
C ALA A 150 -3.26 -5.62 -1.63
N VAL A 151 -4.41 -6.23 -1.39
CA VAL A 151 -5.55 -5.63 -0.72
C VAL A 151 -6.15 -6.61 0.28
N THR A 152 -6.55 -6.10 1.44
CA THR A 152 -7.26 -6.84 2.48
C THR A 152 -8.55 -6.12 2.82
N TYR A 153 -9.64 -6.89 2.88
CA TYR A 153 -10.97 -6.47 3.31
C TYR A 153 -11.27 -7.08 4.68
#